data_AF-A0A7L2SPW0-F1
#
_entry.id   AF-A0A7L2SPW0-F1
#
_cell.length_a   1.000
_cell.length_b   1.000
_cell.length_c   1.000
_cell.angle_alpha   90.00
_cell.angle_beta   90.00
_cell.angle_gamma   90.00
#
_symmetry.space_group_name_H-M   'P 1'
#
loop_
_entity.id
_entity.type
_entity.pdbx_description
1 polymer ?
#
loop_
_entity_poly.entity_id
_entity_poly.type
_entity_poly.pdbx_seq_one_letter_code
_entity_poly.pdbx_strand_id
1 'polypeptide(L)'
;PSLPQTDGMSEVGNGTLTTHVLNTATGLPAAGLVVRLAQLQEPGPQWTELAQRRTDADGRCQPLLAPGQAKAGTYKLHFETAEYWQGLGHTSF
;
A
#
# COMPACT_ATOMS: atom_id res chain seq x y z
N PRO A 1 -10.25 -45.68 -6.88
CA PRO A 1 -9.41 -44.96 -5.90
C PRO A 1 -8.66 -43.81 -6.61
N SER A 2 -9.24 -42.62 -6.53
CA SER A 2 -8.71 -41.41 -7.18
C SER A 2 -8.20 -40.49 -6.07
N LEU A 3 -6.89 -40.22 -6.08
CA LEU A 3 -6.22 -39.37 -5.09
C LEU A 3 -6.76 -37.93 -5.16
N PRO A 4 -6.91 -37.23 -4.03
CA PRO A 4 -7.18 -35.79 -4.04
C PRO A 4 -5.93 -35.04 -4.52
N GLN A 5 -6.12 -34.14 -5.49
CA GLN A 5 -5.10 -33.19 -5.91
C GLN A 5 -4.79 -32.25 -4.74
N THR A 6 -3.54 -32.22 -4.32
CA THR A 6 -3.00 -31.23 -3.39
C THR A 6 -2.92 -29.87 -4.09
N ASP A 7 -3.93 -29.03 -3.85
CA ASP A 7 -3.86 -27.59 -4.08
C ASP A 7 -3.04 -26.99 -2.93
N GLY A 8 -1.75 -26.79 -3.17
CA GLY A 8 -0.78 -26.53 -2.12
C GLY A 8 0.48 -25.84 -2.61
N MET A 9 0.35 -24.95 -3.59
CA MET A 9 1.34 -23.91 -3.82
C MET A 9 0.69 -22.59 -3.42
N SER A 10 1.19 -22.02 -2.32
CA SER A 10 0.93 -20.65 -1.91
C SER A 10 1.10 -19.71 -3.11
N GLU A 11 -0.02 -19.27 -3.68
CA GLU A 11 -0.08 -18.05 -4.46
C GLU A 11 0.40 -16.94 -3.53
N VAL A 12 1.71 -16.64 -3.57
CA VAL A 12 2.21 -15.33 -3.20
C VAL A 12 1.45 -14.40 -4.13
N GLY A 13 0.30 -13.92 -3.67
CA GLY A 13 -0.60 -13.13 -4.49
C GLY A 13 0.23 -11.98 -5.04
N ASN A 14 0.50 -12.02 -6.35
CA ASN A 14 1.18 -10.99 -7.11
C ASN A 14 0.29 -9.73 -7.12
N GLY A 15 0.09 -9.14 -5.94
CA GLY A 15 -0.60 -7.88 -5.80
C GLY A 15 0.27 -6.85 -6.49
N THR A 16 -0.31 -6.14 -7.45
CA THR A 16 0.43 -5.47 -8.51
C THR A 16 0.98 -4.10 -8.09
N LEU A 17 0.57 -3.58 -6.92
CA LEU A 17 1.00 -2.29 -6.41
C LEU A 17 1.53 -2.41 -4.98
N THR A 18 2.84 -2.24 -4.85
CA THR A 18 3.58 -2.24 -3.58
C THR A 18 4.19 -0.86 -3.33
N THR A 19 4.49 -0.55 -2.07
CA THR A 19 5.24 0.65 -1.69
C THR A 19 6.27 0.31 -0.61
N HIS A 20 7.35 1.09 -0.58
CA HIS A 20 8.39 1.05 0.43
C HIS A 20 8.77 2.50 0.77
N VAL A 21 8.75 2.84 2.04
CA VAL A 21 8.93 4.21 2.54
C VAL A 21 10.12 4.25 3.48
N LEU A 22 11.04 5.18 3.22
CA LEU A 22 12.26 5.37 3.99
C LEU A 22 12.23 6.73 4.69
N ASN A 23 12.59 6.76 5.97
CA ASN A 23 12.87 7.98 6.69
C ASN A 23 14.33 8.38 6.47
N THR A 24 14.58 9.33 5.57
CA THR A 24 15.94 9.75 5.20
C THR A 24 16.66 10.54 6.28
N ALA A 25 15.97 11.12 7.26
CA ALA A 25 16.61 11.83 8.37
C ALA A 25 17.35 10.88 9.33
N THR A 26 16.88 9.63 9.43
CA THR A 26 17.47 8.58 10.29
C THR A 26 18.15 7.47 9.50
N GLY A 27 17.86 7.38 8.19
CA GLY A 27 18.32 6.28 7.34
C GLY A 27 17.57 4.96 7.58
N LEU A 28 16.48 4.99 8.35
CA LEU A 28 15.70 3.80 8.72
C LEU A 28 14.37 3.73 7.96
N PRO A 29 13.75 2.54 7.82
CA PRO A 29 12.42 2.43 7.25
C PRO A 29 11.39 3.25 8.02
N ALA A 30 10.46 3.87 7.30
CA ALA A 30 9.39 4.65 7.91
C ALA A 30 8.26 3.72 8.35
N ALA A 31 8.45 3.05 9.49
CA ALA A 31 7.47 2.13 10.05
C ALA A 31 6.26 2.88 10.61
N GLY A 32 5.07 2.31 10.43
CA GLY A 32 3.84 2.87 10.99
C GLY A 32 3.23 4.03 10.21
N LEU A 33 3.77 4.41 9.04
CA LEU A 33 3.23 5.46 8.18
C LEU A 33 1.96 4.98 7.46
N VAL A 34 0.91 5.79 7.46
CA VAL A 34 -0.35 5.47 6.77
C VAL A 34 -0.26 5.86 5.29
N VAL A 35 -0.66 4.92 4.42
CA VAL A 35 -0.74 5.10 2.97
C VAL A 35 -2.15 4.80 2.50
N ARG A 36 -2.74 5.73 1.75
CA ARG A 36 -4.06 5.56 1.11
C ARG A 36 -3.89 5.46 -0.40
N LEU A 37 -4.61 4.53 -1.01
CA LEU A 37 -4.73 4.38 -2.45
C LEU A 37 -6.11 4.87 -2.87
N ALA A 38 -6.18 5.73 -3.88
CA ALA A 38 -7.41 6.13 -4.54
C ALA A 38 -7.28 6.00 -6.06
N GLN A 39 -8.41 5.85 -6.75
CA GLN A 39 -8.51 5.86 -8.21
C GLN A 39 -9.40 7.01 -8.68
N LEU A 40 -9.02 7.62 -9.80
CA LEU A 40 -9.82 8.64 -10.48
C LEU A 40 -10.96 7.97 -11.25
N GLN A 41 -12.19 8.41 -11.03
CA GLN A 41 -13.38 7.90 -11.71
C GLN A 41 -13.58 8.61 -13.05
N GLU A 42 -13.90 7.85 -14.10
CA GLU A 42 -14.24 8.41 -15.41
C GLU A 42 -15.73 8.21 -15.76
N PRO A 43 -16.39 9.23 -16.35
CA PRO A 43 -15.88 10.59 -16.59
C PRO A 43 -15.93 11.47 -15.31
N GLY A 44 -14.87 12.22 -15.02
CA GLY A 44 -14.87 13.27 -13.97
C GLY A 44 -13.61 13.38 -13.11
N PRO A 45 -13.53 14.38 -12.21
CA PRO A 45 -12.39 14.58 -11.30
C PRO A 45 -12.53 13.86 -9.94
N GLN A 46 -13.49 12.94 -9.80
CA GLN A 46 -13.78 12.30 -8.51
C GLN A 46 -12.77 11.21 -8.16
N TRP A 47 -12.21 11.27 -6.96
CA TRP A 47 -11.34 10.22 -6.42
C TRP A 47 -12.13 9.27 -5.51
N THR A 48 -11.96 7.97 -5.70
CA THR A 48 -12.52 6.93 -4.83
C THR A 48 -11.39 6.20 -4.10
N GLU A 49 -11.41 6.18 -2.76
CA GLU A 49 -10.45 5.41 -1.98
C GLU A 49 -10.68 3.91 -2.21
N LEU A 50 -9.60 3.20 -2.54
CA LEU A 50 -9.59 1.75 -2.76
C LEU A 50 -9.02 0.99 -1.57
N ALA A 51 -8.02 1.57 -0.90
CA ALA A 51 -7.36 0.92 0.23
C ALA A 51 -6.67 1.93 1.15
N GLN A 52 -6.60 1.59 2.43
CA GLN A 52 -5.75 2.21 3.43
C GLN A 52 -4.86 1.13 4.06
N ARG A 53 -3.55 1.38 4.17
CA ARG A 53 -2.58 0.49 4.82
C ARG A 53 -1.63 1.29 5.69
N ARG A 54 -0.92 0.58 6.56
CA ARG A 54 0.17 1.12 7.37
C ARG A 54 1.44 0.35 7.03
N THR A 55 2.56 1.05 6.91
CA THR A 55 3.86 0.43 6.66
C THR A 55 4.29 -0.43 7.85
N ASP A 56 4.90 -1.58 7.57
CA ASP A 56 5.47 -2.49 8.55
C ASP A 56 6.86 -2.01 9.05
N ALA A 57 7.54 -2.85 9.83
CA ALA A 57 8.86 -2.54 10.38
C ALA A 57 9.96 -2.36 9.32
N ASP A 58 9.77 -2.91 8.11
CA ASP A 58 10.64 -2.70 6.95
C ASP A 58 10.16 -1.53 6.08
N GLY A 59 9.21 -0.72 6.56
CA GLY A 59 8.68 0.43 5.83
C GLY A 59 7.83 0.05 4.62
N ARG A 60 7.39 -1.20 4.50
CA ARG A 60 6.62 -1.71 3.36
C ARG A 60 5.15 -1.83 3.69
N CYS A 61 4.30 -1.69 2.69
CA CYS A 61 2.91 -2.14 2.80
C CYS A 61 2.76 -3.53 2.19
N GLN A 62 1.89 -4.34 2.79
CA GLN A 62 1.24 -5.43 2.06
C GLN A 62 0.63 -4.88 0.75
N PRO A 63 0.46 -5.70 -0.30
CA PRO A 63 -0.03 -5.21 -1.58
C PRO A 63 -1.33 -4.40 -1.43
N LEU A 64 -1.34 -3.21 -2.03
CA LEU A 64 -2.47 -2.27 -1.90
C LEU A 64 -3.69 -2.71 -2.71
N LEU A 65 -3.47 -3.56 -3.71
CA LEU A 65 -4.50 -4.19 -4.53
C LEU A 65 -4.24 -5.69 -4.57
N ALA A 66 -5.33 -6.47 -4.56
CA ALA A 66 -5.24 -7.90 -4.82
C ALA A 66 -4.83 -8.16 -6.28
N PRO A 67 -4.25 -9.33 -6.59
CA PRO A 67 -3.96 -9.73 -7.96
C PRO A 67 -5.20 -9.56 -8.87
N GLY A 68 -5.00 -9.00 -10.07
CA GLY A 68 -6.09 -8.77 -11.03
C GLY A 68 -7.04 -7.61 -10.72
N GLN A 69 -6.88 -6.90 -9.60
CA GLN A 69 -7.73 -5.73 -9.28
C GLN A 69 -7.19 -4.40 -9.81
N ALA A 70 -5.93 -4.35 -10.23
CA ALA A 70 -5.39 -3.17 -10.90
C ALA A 70 -5.95 -3.07 -12.33
N LYS A 71 -6.95 -2.20 -12.48
CA LYS A 71 -7.50 -1.81 -13.78
C LYS A 71 -6.71 -0.64 -14.36
N ALA A 72 -6.73 -0.47 -15.68
CA ALA A 72 -6.19 0.74 -16.31
C ALA A 72 -6.92 1.99 -15.78
N GLY A 73 -6.18 3.08 -15.60
CA GLY A 73 -6.69 4.35 -15.09
C GLY A 73 -5.65 5.09 -14.25
N THR A 74 -6.06 6.23 -13.69
CA THR A 74 -5.19 7.05 -12.84
C THR A 74 -5.39 6.70 -11.37
N TYR A 75 -4.29 6.43 -10.68
CA TYR A 75 -4.27 6.18 -9.23
C TYR A 75 -3.51 7.28 -8.50
N LYS A 76 -3.83 7.47 -7.23
CA LYS A 76 -3.16 8.40 -6.31
C LYS A 76 -2.80 7.66 -5.03
N LEU A 77 -1.54 7.77 -4.63
CA LEU A 77 -1.09 7.39 -3.31
C LEU A 77 -1.00 8.64 -2.44
N HIS A 78 -1.66 8.62 -1.28
CA HIS A 78 -1.52 9.66 -0.26
C HIS A 78 -0.77 9.09 0.94
N PHE A 79 0.31 9.75 1.33
CA PHE A 79 1.15 9.38 2.46
C PHE A 79 0.88 10.38 3.58
N GLU A 80 0.42 9.91 4.73
CA GLU A 80 0.10 10.75 5.90
C GLU A 80 1.41 11.14 6.64
N THR A 81 2.28 11.90 5.97
CA THR A 81 3.62 12.26 6.48
C THR A 81 3.56 13.15 7.70
N ALA A 82 2.57 14.05 7.77
CA ALA A 82 2.37 14.93 8.92
C ALA A 82 2.08 14.13 10.20
N GLU A 83 1.12 13.19 10.15
CA GLU A 83 0.79 12.32 11.29
C GLU A 83 1.98 11.43 11.67
N TYR A 84 2.70 10.89 10.68
CA TYR A 84 3.90 10.10 10.91
C TYR A 84 4.98 10.88 11.69
N TRP A 85 5.32 12.09 11.24
CA TRP A 85 6.31 12.93 11.92
C TRP A 85 5.84 13.40 13.30
N GLN A 86 4.55 13.72 13.43
CA GLN A 86 3.97 14.08 14.72
C GLN A 86 4.07 12.93 15.72
N GLY A 87 3.85 11.68 15.28
CA GLY A 87 4.05 10.48 16.10
C GLY A 87 5.50 10.29 16.57
N LEU A 88 6.46 10.88 15.87
CA LEU A 88 7.88 10.91 16.26
C LEU A 88 8.27 12.18 17.05
N GLY A 89 7.32 13.07 17.33
CA GLY A 89 7.58 14.33 18.05
C GLY A 89 8.16 15.45 17.19
N HIS A 90 8.00 15.38 15.87
CA HIS A 90 8.46 16.40 14.91
C HIS A 90 7.28 17.02 14.15
N THR A 91 7.48 18.23 13.64
CA THR A 91 6.55 18.86 12.68
C THR A 91 6.96 18.53 11.25
N SER A 92 5.98 18.29 10.37
CA SER A 92 6.19 18.20 8.92
C SER A 92 5.85 19.53 8.25
N PHE A 93 6.58 19.88 7.18
CA PHE A 93 6.18 20.93 6.23
C PHE A 93 4.98 20.48 5.40
#